data_AF-A0AA38IH59-F1
#
_entry.id   AF-A0AA38IH59-F1
#
_cell.length_a   1.000
_cell.length_b   1.000
_cell.length_c   1.000
_cell.angle_alpha   90.00
_cell.angle_beta   90.00
_cell.angle_gamma   90.00
#
_symmetry.space_group_name_H-M   'P 1'
#
loop_
_entity.id
_entity.type
_entity.pdbx_description
1 polymer ?
#
loop_
_entity_poly.entity_id
_entity_poly.type
_entity_poly.pdbx_seq_one_letter_code
_entity_poly.pdbx_strand_id
1 'polypeptide(L)'
;MAMYTNIERTDMVLIYGEARGNAEEARRIYMERFPQRLAPAAGTFIKNVQHLRDHGTFKPQTQDRGRVRTRRILDVEPQILHTVEAEPGISTRRLAVRHGISQFIAWRTLKEQGLHPYHVQKVQALQPGDPARRQVFCRWLLHKAEEQPNFVNNN
;
A
#
# COMPACT_ATOMS: atom_id res chain seq x y z
N MET A 1 3.17 9.10 24.30
CA MET A 1 4.19 10.11 23.94
C MET A 1 3.44 11.38 23.57
N ALA A 2 3.71 12.53 24.22
CA ALA A 2 3.04 13.78 23.87
C ALA A 2 3.25 14.08 22.37
N MET A 3 2.16 14.31 21.64
CA MET A 3 2.22 14.63 20.21
C MET A 3 2.54 16.12 20.02
N TYR A 4 3.83 16.43 19.98
CA TYR A 4 4.29 17.76 19.57
C TYR A 4 4.08 17.94 18.06
N THR A 5 3.61 19.13 17.67
CA THR A 5 3.52 19.55 16.27
C THR A 5 4.91 19.74 15.66
N ASN A 6 5.00 19.81 14.33
CA ASN A 6 6.28 20.09 13.67
C ASN A 6 6.83 21.48 14.05
N ILE A 7 5.96 22.46 14.30
CA ILE A 7 6.37 23.80 14.76
C ILE A 7 7.06 23.69 16.12
N GLU A 8 6.40 23.03 17.08
CA GLU A 8 6.96 22.84 18.42
C GLU A 8 8.28 22.06 18.40
N ARG A 9 8.40 21.06 17.52
CA ARG A 9 9.65 20.29 17.35
C ARG A 9 10.77 21.12 16.74
N THR A 10 10.48 21.96 15.74
CA THR A 10 11.46 22.90 15.20
C THR A 10 11.93 23.87 16.27
N ASP A 11 11.02 24.44 17.04
CA ASP A 11 11.36 25.35 18.15
C ASP A 11 12.24 24.66 19.20
N MET A 12 11.96 23.38 19.51
CA MET A 12 12.83 22.58 20.39
C MET A 12 14.24 22.42 19.83
N VAL A 13 14.39 22.14 18.52
CA VAL A 13 15.71 21.99 17.89
C VAL A 13 16.50 23.29 17.92
N LEU A 14 15.85 24.42 17.64
CA LEU A 14 16.47 25.74 17.67
C LEU A 14 16.95 26.09 19.09
N ILE A 15 16.08 25.91 20.09
CA ILE A 15 16.42 26.19 21.50
C ILE A 15 17.51 25.25 22.02
N TYR A 16 17.51 23.98 21.59
CA TYR A 16 18.60 23.06 21.94
C TYR A 16 19.94 23.48 21.36
N GLY A 17 19.95 24.05 20.15
CA GLY A 17 21.12 24.69 19.55
C GLY A 17 21.57 25.93 20.32
N GLU A 18 20.63 26.80 20.71
CA GLU A 18 20.88 28.00 21.53
C GLU A 18 21.49 27.64 22.89
N ALA A 19 20.99 26.58 23.51
CA ALA A 19 21.51 26.01 24.75
C ALA A 19 22.83 25.23 24.58
N ARG A 20 23.48 25.30 23.41
CA ARG A 20 24.74 24.62 23.08
C ARG A 20 24.73 23.11 23.36
N GLY A 21 23.57 22.48 23.16
CA GLY A 21 23.39 21.04 23.38
C GLY A 21 23.06 20.64 24.83
N ASN A 22 22.87 21.58 25.75
CA ASN A 22 22.39 21.28 27.10
C ASN A 22 20.86 21.16 27.11
N ALA A 23 20.34 19.96 27.36
CA ALA A 23 18.91 19.66 27.29
C ALA A 23 18.09 20.25 28.46
N GLU A 24 18.67 20.39 29.65
CA GLU A 24 17.99 21.00 30.80
C GLU A 24 17.91 22.52 30.65
N GLU A 25 18.99 23.13 30.16
CA GLU A 25 18.99 24.56 29.82
C GLU A 25 18.01 24.86 28.68
N ALA A 26 17.99 24.01 27.64
CA ALA A 26 17.03 24.11 26.55
C ALA A 26 15.59 24.03 27.05
N ARG A 27 15.30 23.14 28.01
CA ARG A 27 13.98 23.05 28.63
C ARG A 27 13.61 24.31 29.38
N ARG A 28 14.53 24.89 30.16
CA ARG A 28 14.32 26.16 30.87
C ARG A 28 13.95 27.28 29.90
N ILE A 29 14.77 27.50 28.88
CA ILE A 29 14.56 28.51 27.84
C ILE A 29 13.22 28.27 27.12
N TYR A 30 12.88 27.02 26.83
CA TYR A 30 11.61 26.66 26.18
C TYR A 30 10.39 27.02 27.05
N MET A 31 10.45 26.74 28.35
CA MET A 31 9.37 27.09 29.29
C MET A 31 9.20 28.59 29.44
N GLU A 32 10.30 29.34 29.49
CA GLU A 32 10.29 30.82 29.57
C GLU A 32 9.72 31.45 28.29
N ARG A 33 10.12 30.94 27.12
CA ARG A 33 9.72 31.50 25.81
C ARG A 33 8.30 31.09 25.41
N PHE A 34 7.83 29.92 25.84
CA PHE A 34 6.53 29.37 25.50
C PHE A 34 5.73 28.93 26.74
N PRO A 35 5.33 29.87 27.62
CA PRO A 35 4.67 29.53 28.88
C PRO A 35 3.29 28.86 28.69
N GLN A 36 2.67 29.05 27.52
CA GLN A 36 1.36 28.48 27.18
C GLN A 36 1.45 27.04 26.64
N ARG A 37 2.66 26.52 26.38
CA ARG A 37 2.87 25.19 25.77
C ARG A 37 3.23 24.15 26.83
N LEU A 38 2.96 22.88 26.51
CA LEU A 38 3.36 21.77 27.38
C LEU A 38 4.89 21.67 27.43
N ALA A 39 5.45 21.81 28.64
CA ALA A 39 6.88 21.70 28.88
C ALA A 39 7.42 20.34 28.40
N PRO A 40 8.34 20.31 27.41
CA PRO A 40 8.94 19.06 26.97
C PRO A 40 9.91 18.52 28.01
N ALA A 41 9.98 17.20 28.12
CA ALA A 41 11.07 16.55 28.87
C ALA A 41 12.42 16.86 28.20
N ALA A 42 13.50 17.02 28.98
CA ALA A 42 14.83 17.32 28.44
C ALA A 42 15.28 16.30 27.37
N GLY A 43 15.01 15.01 27.59
CA GLY A 43 15.29 13.96 26.61
C GLY A 43 14.56 14.11 25.27
N THR A 44 13.45 14.86 25.20
CA THR A 44 12.72 15.11 23.94
C THR A 44 13.53 15.97 22.97
N PHE A 45 14.27 16.96 23.48
CA PHE A 45 15.13 17.82 22.67
C PHE A 45 16.22 17.00 21.97
N ILE A 46 16.90 16.13 22.74
CA ILE A 46 17.93 15.22 22.24
C ILE A 46 17.35 14.29 21.18
N LYS A 47 16.20 13.66 21.47
CA LYS A 47 15.54 12.72 20.54
C LYS A 47 15.15 13.39 19.23
N ASN A 48 14.63 14.61 19.25
CA ASN A 48 14.25 15.33 18.04
C ASN A 48 15.46 15.61 17.14
N VAL A 49 16.57 16.05 17.72
CA VAL A 49 17.82 16.31 16.98
C VAL A 49 18.43 15.02 16.45
N GLN A 50 18.48 13.98 17.27
CA GLN A 50 19.01 12.68 16.85
C GLN A 50 18.18 12.09 15.72
N HIS A 51 16.86 12.11 15.83
CA HIS A 51 15.97 11.62 14.78
C HIS A 51 16.11 12.42 13.47
N LEU A 52 16.35 13.73 13.54
CA LEU A 52 16.67 14.53 12.36
C LEU A 52 18.03 14.16 11.75
N ARG A 53 19.05 13.88 12.56
CA ARG A 53 20.36 13.43 12.06
C ARG A 53 20.27 12.07 11.38
N ASP A 54 19.49 11.16 11.94
CA ASP A 54 19.38 9.79 11.45
C ASP A 54 18.48 9.69 10.21
N HIS A 55 17.41 10.50 10.15
CA HIS A 55 16.34 10.30 9.16
C HIS A 55 15.90 11.56 8.40
N GLY A 56 16.41 12.75 8.77
CA GLY A 56 16.08 14.01 8.09
C GLY A 56 14.62 14.48 8.23
N THR A 57 13.81 13.84 9.08
CA THR A 57 12.39 14.16 9.25
C THR A 57 11.95 14.06 10.71
N PHE A 58 10.86 14.76 11.07
CA PHE A 58 10.17 14.58 12.36
C PHE A 58 9.09 13.48 12.33
N LYS A 59 8.82 12.88 11.16
CA LYS A 59 7.82 11.81 11.04
C LYS A 59 8.33 10.56 11.78
N PRO A 60 7.51 9.94 12.65
CA PRO A 60 7.89 8.67 13.26
C PRO A 60 8.19 7.63 12.17
N GLN A 61 9.22 6.81 12.36
CA GLN A 61 9.44 5.63 11.52
C GLN A 61 8.25 4.69 11.62
N THR A 62 7.41 4.69 10.59
CA THR A 62 6.24 3.82 10.46
C THR A 62 6.55 2.53 9.71
N GLN A 63 7.69 2.46 9.01
CA GLN A 63 8.03 1.31 8.15
C GLN A 63 8.09 -0.01 8.92
N ASP A 64 8.60 -0.02 10.15
CA ASP A 64 8.82 -1.25 10.93
C ASP A 64 7.79 -1.52 12.03
N ARG A 65 6.70 -0.73 12.09
CA ARG A 65 5.61 -0.96 13.04
C ARG A 65 4.52 -1.89 12.51
N GLY A 66 4.69 -2.43 11.30
CA GLY A 66 3.81 -3.43 10.74
C GLY A 66 3.85 -4.71 11.58
N ARG A 67 2.68 -5.33 11.81
CA ARG A 67 2.61 -6.66 12.43
C ARG A 67 3.43 -7.63 11.57
N VAL A 68 4.52 -8.16 12.15
CA VAL A 68 5.38 -9.16 11.52
C VAL A 68 4.52 -10.30 10.98
N ARG A 69 4.67 -10.64 9.68
CA ARG A 69 4.02 -11.83 9.11
C ARG A 69 4.58 -13.04 9.85
N THR A 70 3.72 -13.85 10.46
CA THR A 70 4.15 -15.12 11.06
C THR A 70 4.88 -15.96 10.00
N ARG A 71 6.03 -16.57 10.32
CA ARG A 71 6.80 -17.43 9.39
C ARG A 71 5.90 -18.44 8.66
N ARG A 72 4.96 -19.06 9.39
CA ARG A 72 3.95 -19.99 8.87
C ARG A 72 3.10 -19.43 7.71
N ILE A 73 2.89 -18.13 7.61
CA ILE A 73 2.13 -17.50 6.51
C ILE A 73 3.02 -17.37 5.27
N LEU A 74 4.30 -17.01 5.43
CA LEU A 74 5.25 -16.92 4.33
C LEU A 74 5.48 -18.27 3.65
N ASP A 75 5.50 -19.34 4.44
CA ASP A 75 5.70 -20.71 3.93
C ASP A 75 4.49 -21.24 3.13
N VAL A 76 3.29 -20.68 3.34
CA VAL A 76 2.01 -21.11 2.72
C VAL A 76 1.58 -20.21 1.57
N GLU A 77 2.08 -18.98 1.52
CA GLU A 77 1.79 -17.99 0.47
C GLU A 77 2.04 -18.52 -0.97
N PRO A 78 3.17 -19.15 -1.30
CA PRO A 78 3.38 -19.63 -2.68
C PRO A 78 2.38 -20.72 -3.08
N GLN A 79 1.93 -21.58 -2.15
CA GLN A 79 0.95 -22.63 -2.41
C GLN A 79 -0.45 -22.04 -2.61
N ILE A 80 -0.79 -20.97 -1.88
CA ILE A 80 -2.02 -20.20 -2.12
C ILE A 80 -2.04 -19.66 -3.55
N LEU A 81 -0.95 -19.03 -3.99
CA LEU A 81 -0.86 -18.41 -5.32
C LEU A 81 -0.89 -19.44 -6.44
N HIS A 82 -0.15 -20.54 -6.31
CA HIS A 82 -0.20 -21.63 -7.28
C HIS A 82 -1.60 -22.23 -7.42
N THR A 83 -2.34 -22.34 -6.32
CA THR A 83 -3.73 -22.82 -6.35
C THR A 83 -4.65 -21.89 -7.12
N VAL A 84 -4.46 -20.58 -6.97
CA VAL A 84 -5.29 -19.56 -7.64
C VAL A 84 -4.96 -19.47 -9.12
N GLU A 85 -3.69 -19.68 -9.49
CA GLU A 85 -3.26 -19.78 -10.88
C GLU A 85 -3.91 -20.98 -11.59
N ALA A 86 -3.95 -22.14 -10.92
CA ALA A 86 -4.60 -23.35 -11.46
C ALA A 86 -6.14 -23.25 -11.48
N GLU A 87 -6.74 -22.55 -10.51
CA GLU A 87 -8.20 -22.42 -10.35
C GLU A 87 -8.60 -20.96 -10.07
N PRO A 88 -8.62 -20.05 -11.07
CA PRO A 88 -8.86 -18.62 -10.85
C PRO A 88 -10.22 -18.27 -10.22
N GLY A 89 -11.19 -19.17 -10.33
CA GLY A 89 -12.53 -19.03 -9.76
C GLY A 89 -12.66 -19.48 -8.30
N ILE A 90 -11.58 -19.94 -7.66
CA ILE A 90 -11.65 -20.45 -6.28
C ILE A 90 -12.01 -19.35 -5.29
N SER A 91 -12.98 -19.63 -4.41
CA SER A 91 -13.36 -18.67 -3.36
C SER A 91 -12.30 -18.60 -2.26
N THR A 92 -12.13 -17.42 -1.65
CA THR A 92 -11.22 -17.24 -0.51
C THR A 92 -11.51 -18.19 0.66
N ARG A 93 -12.78 -18.58 0.82
CA ARG A 93 -13.19 -19.57 1.83
C ARG A 93 -12.71 -20.98 1.51
N ARG A 94 -12.85 -21.43 0.26
CA ARG A 94 -12.34 -22.74 -0.18
C ARG A 94 -10.82 -22.80 -0.12
N LEU A 95 -10.17 -21.72 -0.55
CA LEU A 95 -8.73 -21.56 -0.49
C LEU A 95 -8.20 -21.68 0.95
N ALA A 96 -8.89 -21.04 1.90
CA ALA A 96 -8.55 -21.10 3.31
C ALA A 96 -8.67 -22.51 3.91
N VAL A 97 -9.75 -23.24 3.59
CA VAL A 97 -9.92 -24.63 4.03
C VAL A 97 -8.83 -25.53 3.45
N ARG A 98 -8.51 -25.38 2.15
CA ARG A 98 -7.50 -26.20 1.46
C ARG A 98 -6.11 -26.05 2.07
N HIS A 99 -5.75 -24.85 2.51
CA HIS A 99 -4.43 -24.53 3.06
C HIS A 99 -4.37 -24.47 4.60
N GLY A 100 -5.48 -24.77 5.30
CA GLY A 100 -5.53 -24.76 6.76
C GLY A 100 -5.27 -23.39 7.39
N ILE A 101 -5.67 -22.31 6.70
CA ILE A 101 -5.50 -20.91 7.12
C ILE A 101 -6.85 -20.24 7.36
N SER A 102 -6.84 -19.04 7.96
CA SER A 102 -8.08 -18.25 8.06
C SER A 102 -8.42 -17.61 6.70
N GLN A 103 -9.71 -17.40 6.46
CA GLN A 103 -10.20 -16.73 5.25
C GLN A 103 -9.66 -15.29 5.12
N PHE A 104 -9.37 -14.61 6.23
CA PHE A 104 -8.71 -13.31 6.22
C PHE A 104 -7.28 -13.38 5.66
N ILE A 105 -6.49 -14.40 6.01
CA ILE A 105 -5.13 -14.57 5.46
C ILE A 105 -5.22 -14.82 3.96
N ALA A 106 -6.09 -15.73 3.51
CA ALA A 106 -6.29 -15.99 2.08
C ALA A 106 -6.65 -14.71 1.31
N TRP A 107 -7.64 -13.93 1.80
CA TRP A 107 -8.02 -12.67 1.17
C TRP A 107 -6.90 -11.63 1.17
N ARG A 108 -6.18 -11.49 2.29
CA ARG A 108 -5.08 -10.54 2.43
C ARG A 108 -3.93 -10.87 1.48
N THR A 109 -3.54 -12.13 1.37
CA THR A 109 -2.52 -12.60 0.44
C THR A 109 -2.88 -12.25 -1.00
N LEU A 110 -4.11 -12.54 -1.44
CA LEU A 110 -4.56 -12.18 -2.79
C LEU A 110 -4.50 -10.67 -3.03
N LYS A 111 -4.97 -9.87 -2.05
CA LYS A 111 -4.97 -8.40 -2.14
C LYS A 111 -3.55 -7.83 -2.22
N GLU A 112 -2.62 -8.34 -1.43
CA GLU A 112 -1.22 -7.90 -1.43
C GLU A 112 -0.48 -8.29 -2.72
N GLN A 113 -0.92 -9.35 -3.40
CA GLN A 113 -0.42 -9.76 -4.72
C GLN A 113 -1.20 -9.14 -5.90
N GLY A 114 -2.15 -8.24 -5.64
CA GLY A 114 -2.95 -7.59 -6.69
C GLY A 114 -3.94 -8.50 -7.40
N LEU A 115 -4.27 -9.66 -6.82
CA LEU A 115 -5.22 -10.61 -7.38
C LEU A 115 -6.64 -10.27 -6.92
N HIS A 116 -7.48 -9.88 -7.88
CA HIS A 116 -8.87 -9.51 -7.63
C HIS A 116 -9.83 -10.57 -8.18
N PRO A 117 -10.91 -10.89 -7.45
CA PRO A 117 -11.97 -11.73 -7.99
C PRO A 117 -12.51 -11.13 -9.28
N TYR A 118 -12.44 -11.88 -10.37
CA TYR A 118 -13.08 -11.49 -11.63
C TYR A 118 -14.47 -12.11 -11.71
N HIS A 119 -15.48 -11.30 -12.01
CA HIS A 119 -16.83 -11.82 -12.26
C HIS A 119 -16.95 -12.20 -13.73
N VAL A 120 -16.92 -13.51 -14.02
CA VAL A 120 -17.11 -14.00 -15.39
C VAL A 120 -18.55 -13.77 -15.82
N GLN A 121 -18.78 -12.71 -16.59
CA GLN A 121 -20.08 -12.44 -17.20
C GLN A 121 -20.19 -13.19 -18.52
N LYS A 122 -21.12 -14.15 -18.60
CA LYS A 122 -21.45 -14.84 -19.85
C LYS A 122 -22.38 -13.95 -20.67
N VAL A 123 -21.84 -13.27 -21.68
CA VAL A 123 -22.60 -12.27 -22.48
C VAL A 123 -23.21 -12.87 -23.76
N GLN A 124 -22.66 -13.98 -24.27
CA GLN A 124 -23.15 -14.66 -25.49
C GLN A 124 -22.94 -16.19 -25.38
N ALA A 125 -23.94 -16.97 -25.81
CA ALA A 125 -23.81 -18.42 -25.93
C ALA A 125 -23.18 -18.77 -27.28
N LEU A 126 -21.85 -18.91 -27.31
CA LEU A 126 -21.12 -19.29 -28.52
C LEU A 126 -21.47 -20.71 -28.95
N GLN A 127 -21.91 -20.86 -30.19
CA GLN A 127 -22.09 -22.15 -30.84
C GLN A 127 -20.76 -22.64 -31.45
N PRO A 128 -20.59 -23.96 -31.68
CA PRO A 128 -19.33 -24.52 -32.21
C PRO A 128 -18.83 -23.88 -33.52
N GLY A 129 -19.74 -23.36 -34.37
CA GLY A 129 -19.39 -22.69 -35.63
C GLY A 129 -19.08 -21.20 -35.52
N ASP A 130 -19.40 -20.55 -34.40
CA ASP A 130 -19.25 -19.11 -34.24
C ASP A 130 -17.80 -18.62 -34.29
N PRO A 131 -16.79 -19.31 -33.70
CA PRO A 131 -15.40 -18.87 -33.79
C PRO A 131 -14.93 -18.69 -35.23
N ALA A 132 -15.22 -19.65 -36.09
CA ALA A 132 -14.84 -19.60 -37.51
C ALA A 132 -15.57 -18.45 -38.23
N ARG A 133 -16.88 -18.32 -38.05
CA ARG A 133 -17.69 -17.25 -38.66
C ARG A 133 -17.23 -15.86 -38.22
N ARG A 134 -16.95 -15.68 -36.92
CA ARG A 134 -16.44 -14.42 -36.36
C ARG A 134 -15.07 -14.09 -36.93
N GLN A 135 -14.18 -15.07 -37.06
CA GLN A 135 -12.85 -14.83 -37.63
C GLN A 135 -12.92 -14.42 -39.10
N VAL A 136 -13.82 -15.01 -39.89
CA VAL A 136 -14.07 -14.60 -41.28
C VAL A 136 -14.61 -13.18 -41.33
N PHE A 137 -15.62 -12.86 -40.51
CA PHE A 137 -16.18 -11.51 -40.42
C PHE A 137 -15.13 -10.46 -40.02
N CYS A 138 -14.31 -10.73 -38.99
CA CYS A 138 -13.25 -9.83 -38.57
C CYS A 138 -12.21 -9.59 -39.68
N ARG A 139 -11.80 -10.63 -40.42
CA ARG A 139 -10.88 -10.48 -41.56
C ARG A 139 -11.49 -9.63 -42.68
N TRP A 140 -12.75 -9.88 -43.01
CA TRP A 140 -13.48 -9.08 -43.98
C TRP A 140 -13.59 -7.61 -43.55
N LEU A 141 -13.89 -7.36 -42.27
CA LEU A 141 -14.02 -6.01 -41.72
C LEU A 141 -12.70 -5.25 -41.77
N LEU A 142 -11.58 -5.90 -41.42
CA LEU A 142 -10.24 -5.32 -41.50
C LEU A 142 -9.89 -4.94 -42.94
N HIS A 143 -10.13 -5.84 -43.90
CA HIS A 143 -9.89 -5.56 -45.32
C HIS A 143 -10.73 -4.37 -45.81
N LYS A 144 -12.00 -4.28 -45.40
CA LYS A 144 -12.85 -3.16 -45.76
C LYS A 144 -12.41 -1.83 -45.16
N ALA A 145 -11.87 -1.86 -43.94
CA ALA A 145 -11.31 -0.67 -43.30
C ALA A 145 -10.01 -0.18 -43.97
N GLU A 146 -9.21 -1.09 -44.55
CA GLU A 146 -8.02 -0.72 -45.34
C GLU A 146 -8.41 -0.11 -46.69
N GLU A 147 -9.40 -0.67 -47.38
CA GLU A 147 -9.88 -0.15 -48.68
C GLU A 147 -10.58 1.21 -48.55
N GLN A 148 -11.26 1.45 -47.42
CA GLN A 148 -12.07 2.64 -47.19
C GLN A 148 -11.76 3.24 -45.81
N PRO A 149 -10.96 4.31 -45.74
CA PRO A 149 -10.47 4.90 -44.48
C PRO A 149 -11.55 5.32 -43.47
N ASN A 150 -12.79 5.55 -43.93
CA ASN A 150 -13.93 5.93 -43.09
C ASN A 150 -14.99 4.83 -42.94
N PHE A 151 -14.72 3.59 -43.35
CA PHE A 151 -15.72 2.52 -43.39
C PHE A 151 -16.40 2.21 -42.05
N VAL A 152 -15.65 2.34 -40.95
CA VAL A 152 -16.12 2.06 -39.58
C VAL A 152 -16.53 3.30 -38.81
N ASN A 153 -16.31 4.49 -39.37
CA ASN A 153 -16.66 5.76 -38.74
C ASN A 153 -17.89 6.34 -39.43
N ASN A 154 -19.07 6.14 -38.83
CA ASN A 154 -20.27 6.89 -39.22
C ASN A 154 -20.24 8.24 -38.49
N ASN A 155 -19.71 9.27 -39.15
CA ASN A 155 -19.96 10.68 -38.83
C ASN A 155 -20.48 11.38 -40.08
#